data_AF-A0A1A8QGG2-F1
#
_entry.id   AF-A0A1A8QGG2-F1
#
_cell.length_a   1.000
_cell.length_b   1.000
_cell.length_c   1.000
_cell.angle_alpha   90.00
_cell.angle_beta   90.00
_cell.angle_gamma   90.00
#
_symmetry.space_group_name_H-M   'P 1'
#
loop_
_entity.id
_entity.type
_entity.pdbx_description
1 polymer ?
#
loop_
_entity_poly.entity_id
_entity_poly.type
_entity_poly.pdbx_seq_one_letter_code
_entity_poly.pdbx_strand_id
1 'polypeptide(L)'
;VGSNHAQTRHRVLKIDRTESKDLVIIDDKHVYNQQEVRELLGRLDLGNRTKIGQKGGSGLSKAVSAYGIVGFVRFLEGFYIVLITKRRKMADIGGHSIYKIEDTSMIYIPNDSVRVTHPDEARYVRIFQNVDLSSNFYFSYSYDLSHSLQYNLTLLQRPYELWSSADPAAEEEVHAQSKQDSFDIFEDEGLPTQVVYSLQNEPYYK
;
A
#
# COMPACT_ATOMS: atom_id res chain seq x y z
N VAL A 1 -1.63 0.26 -10.71
CA VAL A 1 -2.60 1.38 -10.63
C VAL A 1 -3.45 1.17 -9.40
N GLY A 2 -3.39 2.09 -8.44
CA GLY A 2 -4.28 2.12 -7.28
C GLY A 2 -5.50 2.99 -7.56
N SER A 3 -6.61 2.72 -6.87
CA SER A 3 -7.83 3.53 -6.93
C SER A 3 -8.42 3.72 -5.55
N ASN A 4 -9.09 4.84 -5.33
CA ASN A 4 -9.91 5.01 -4.12
C ASN A 4 -11.15 4.10 -4.15
N HIS A 5 -11.89 4.04 -3.04
CA HIS A 5 -13.08 3.19 -2.92
C HIS A 5 -14.16 3.51 -3.97
N ALA A 6 -14.36 4.79 -4.28
CA ALA A 6 -15.32 5.25 -5.29
C ALA A 6 -14.85 5.07 -6.74
N GLN A 7 -13.60 4.64 -6.97
CA GLN A 7 -12.98 4.51 -8.29
C GLN A 7 -12.99 5.80 -9.13
N THR A 8 -12.94 6.95 -8.47
CA THR A 8 -12.93 8.27 -9.10
C THR A 8 -11.53 8.86 -9.20
N ARG A 9 -10.62 8.42 -8.33
CA ARG A 9 -9.23 8.88 -8.25
C ARG A 9 -8.29 7.70 -8.34
N HIS A 10 -7.23 7.87 -9.11
CA HIS A 10 -6.25 6.85 -9.39
C HIS A 10 -4.83 7.39 -9.19
N ARG A 11 -3.93 6.52 -8.76
CA ARG A 11 -2.49 6.81 -8.68
C ARG A 11 -1.71 5.66 -9.29
N VAL A 12 -0.56 5.96 -9.88
CA VAL A 12 0.25 4.97 -10.58
C VAL A 12 1.58 4.79 -9.88
N LEU A 13 1.79 3.57 -9.39
CA LEU A 13 3.07 3.11 -8.91
C LEU A 13 3.80 2.39 -10.05
N LYS A 14 5.01 2.81 -10.36
CA LYS A 14 5.89 2.18 -11.33
C LYS A 14 6.96 1.37 -10.60
N ILE A 15 7.16 0.13 -11.01
CA ILE A 15 8.27 -0.70 -10.55
C ILE A 15 9.28 -0.74 -11.69
N ASP A 16 10.51 -0.28 -11.43
CA ASP A 16 11.60 -0.42 -12.37
C ASP A 16 12.15 -1.86 -12.31
N ARG A 17 12.34 -2.45 -13.48
CA ARG A 17 12.88 -3.81 -13.65
C ARG A 17 14.28 -3.83 -14.27
N THR A 18 14.85 -2.65 -14.55
CA THR A 18 16.16 -2.52 -15.19
C THR A 18 17.29 -2.71 -14.18
N GLU A 19 17.10 -2.22 -12.95
CA GLU A 19 18.04 -2.41 -11.85
C GLU A 19 18.03 -3.87 -11.37
N SER A 20 19.23 -4.46 -11.23
CA SER A 20 19.40 -5.89 -10.95
C SER A 20 19.57 -6.23 -9.47
N LYS A 21 19.97 -5.26 -8.66
CA LYS A 21 20.29 -5.45 -7.25
C LYS A 21 19.23 -4.86 -6.32
N ASP A 22 18.62 -3.76 -6.73
CA ASP A 22 17.72 -2.97 -5.90
C ASP A 22 16.33 -2.90 -6.49
N LEU A 23 15.33 -2.91 -5.60
CA LEU A 23 13.94 -2.69 -5.97
C LEU A 23 13.67 -1.19 -6.03
N VAL A 24 13.54 -0.65 -7.23
CA VAL A 24 13.21 0.77 -7.43
C VAL A 24 11.73 0.92 -7.71
N ILE A 25 11.05 1.58 -6.77
CA ILE A 25 9.62 1.90 -6.86
C ILE A 25 9.49 3.41 -7.00
N ILE A 26 8.77 3.85 -8.03
CA ILE A 26 8.57 5.25 -8.36
C ILE A 26 7.08 5.56 -8.27
N ASP A 27 6.74 6.49 -7.40
CA ASP A 27 5.42 7.10 -7.27
C ASP A 27 5.45 8.47 -7.94
N ASP A 28 4.61 8.67 -8.96
CA ASP A 28 4.53 9.93 -9.70
C ASP A 28 3.81 11.04 -8.92
N LYS A 29 3.21 10.71 -7.77
CA LYS A 29 2.43 11.61 -6.90
C LYS A 29 1.27 12.30 -7.61
N HIS A 30 0.89 11.84 -8.80
CA HIS A 30 -0.17 12.45 -9.58
C HIS A 30 -1.49 11.72 -9.35
N VAL A 31 -2.54 12.48 -9.05
CA VAL A 31 -3.89 11.94 -8.87
C VAL A 31 -4.64 12.07 -10.19
N TYR A 32 -4.79 10.95 -10.88
CA TYR A 32 -5.50 10.85 -12.15
C TYR A 32 -7.00 10.68 -11.92
N ASN A 33 -7.82 11.35 -12.72
CA ASN A 33 -9.21 10.97 -12.89
C ASN A 33 -9.34 9.75 -13.81
N GLN A 34 -10.58 9.25 -13.97
CA GLN A 34 -10.83 8.02 -14.74
C GLN A 34 -10.52 8.14 -16.24
N GLN A 35 -10.68 9.33 -16.83
CA GLN A 35 -10.33 9.56 -18.22
C GLN A 35 -8.82 9.62 -18.40
N GLU A 36 -8.13 10.40 -17.56
CA GLU A 36 -6.68 10.59 -17.63
C GLU A 36 -5.92 9.28 -17.43
N VAL A 37 -6.33 8.45 -16.45
CA VAL A 37 -5.68 7.15 -16.23
C VAL A 37 -5.90 6.22 -17.43
N ARG A 38 -7.07 6.28 -18.08
CA ARG A 38 -7.35 5.48 -19.28
C ARG A 38 -6.46 5.91 -20.45
N GLU A 39 -6.31 7.21 -20.65
CA GLU A 39 -5.44 7.78 -21.68
C GLU A 39 -3.97 7.44 -21.43
N LEU A 40 -3.51 7.54 -20.17
CA LEU A 40 -2.17 7.14 -19.76
C LEU A 40 -1.90 5.66 -20.06
N LEU A 41 -2.78 4.76 -19.62
CA LEU A 41 -2.64 3.33 -19.86
C LEU A 41 -2.70 2.99 -21.36
N GLY A 42 -3.53 3.69 -22.14
CA GLY A 42 -3.59 3.53 -23.59
C GLY A 42 -2.30 3.96 -24.28
N ARG A 43 -1.70 5.08 -23.87
CA ARG A 43 -0.39 5.51 -24.38
C ARG A 43 0.72 4.50 -24.05
N LEU A 44 0.72 3.95 -22.84
CA LEU A 44 1.67 2.91 -22.43
C LEU A 44 1.47 1.61 -23.20
N ASP A 45 0.22 1.20 -23.44
CA ASP A 45 -0.09 0.02 -24.27
C ASP A 45 0.48 0.17 -25.69
N LEU A 46 0.25 1.32 -26.33
CA LEU A 46 0.77 1.61 -27.66
C LEU A 46 2.30 1.65 -27.69
N GLY A 47 2.95 2.25 -26.68
CA GLY A 47 4.40 2.30 -26.58
C GLY A 47 5.05 0.92 -26.37
N ASN A 48 4.37 0.01 -25.66
CA ASN A 48 4.88 -1.34 -25.38
C ASN A 48 4.69 -2.32 -26.54
N ARG A 49 3.81 -2.03 -27.50
CA ARG A 49 3.64 -2.79 -28.74
C ARG A 49 4.78 -2.46 -29.71
N THR A 50 5.99 -2.92 -29.44
CA THR A 50 7.13 -2.63 -30.30
C THR A 50 7.11 -3.46 -31.60
N LYS A 51 7.09 -2.70 -32.70
CA LYS A 51 7.46 -3.01 -34.10
C LYS A 51 6.71 -4.13 -34.82
N ILE A 52 5.94 -3.70 -35.82
CA ILE A 52 5.43 -4.46 -36.98
C ILE A 52 6.48 -5.50 -37.41
N GLY A 53 6.30 -6.76 -37.04
CA GLY A 53 7.23 -7.84 -37.38
C GLY A 53 7.34 -8.97 -36.36
N GLN A 54 7.18 -8.68 -35.06
CA GLN A 54 7.12 -9.73 -34.04
C GLN A 54 5.67 -9.96 -33.59
N LYS A 55 5.07 -11.07 -34.05
CA LYS A 55 3.72 -11.58 -33.68
C LYS A 55 3.61 -12.00 -32.19
N GLY A 56 4.21 -11.26 -31.27
CA GLY A 56 4.27 -11.67 -29.85
C GLY A 56 4.44 -10.54 -28.83
N GLY A 57 4.60 -9.28 -29.23
CA GLY A 57 4.62 -8.16 -28.30
C GLY A 57 3.23 -7.87 -27.74
N SER A 58 2.81 -8.63 -26.72
CA SER A 58 1.63 -8.28 -25.93
C SER A 58 1.89 -6.91 -25.32
N GLY A 59 1.05 -5.93 -25.64
CA GLY A 59 1.15 -4.59 -25.05
C GLY A 59 0.88 -4.61 -23.54
N LEU A 60 0.30 -3.54 -23.03
CA LEU A 60 -0.06 -3.49 -21.62
C LEU A 60 -1.22 -4.46 -21.33
N SER A 61 -1.00 -5.41 -20.43
CA SER A 61 -2.02 -6.36 -19.98
C SER A 61 -2.25 -6.25 -18.47
N LYS A 62 -3.49 -6.46 -18.04
CA LYS A 62 -3.82 -6.54 -16.61
C LYS A 62 -3.32 -7.89 -16.08
N ALA A 63 -2.30 -7.86 -15.23
CA ALA A 63 -1.77 -9.06 -14.60
C ALA A 63 -2.71 -9.62 -13.51
N VAL A 64 -3.17 -8.76 -12.60
CA VAL A 64 -3.95 -9.18 -11.43
C VAL A 64 -4.80 -8.03 -10.89
N SER A 65 -5.90 -8.35 -10.21
CA SER A 65 -6.68 -7.42 -9.39
C SER A 65 -6.36 -7.70 -7.93
N ALA A 66 -6.02 -6.67 -7.16
CA ALA A 66 -5.66 -6.82 -5.76
C ALA A 66 -6.34 -5.74 -4.91
N TYR A 67 -6.56 -6.05 -3.64
CA TYR A 67 -7.09 -5.16 -2.62
C TYR A 67 -5.99 -4.39 -1.88
N GLY A 68 -4.73 -4.81 -1.99
CA GLY A 68 -3.60 -4.15 -1.34
C GLY A 68 -2.30 -4.83 -1.69
N ILE A 69 -1.20 -4.11 -1.49
CA ILE A 69 0.16 -4.63 -1.57
C ILE A 69 0.59 -4.89 -0.13
N VAL A 70 0.93 -6.14 0.20
CA VAL A 70 1.48 -6.47 1.53
C VAL A 70 2.93 -6.01 1.60
N GLY A 71 3.69 -6.25 0.52
CA GLY A 71 5.08 -5.83 0.43
C GLY A 71 5.83 -6.58 -0.67
N PHE A 72 7.15 -6.51 -0.58
CA PHE A 72 8.07 -7.13 -1.51
C PHE A 72 9.08 -8.00 -0.76
N VAL A 73 9.45 -9.12 -1.35
CA VAL A 73 10.40 -10.07 -0.77
C VAL A 73 11.46 -10.42 -1.81
N ARG A 74 12.73 -10.39 -1.41
CA ARG A 74 13.85 -10.79 -2.27
C ARG A 74 14.29 -12.21 -1.90
N PHE A 75 14.24 -13.11 -2.87
CA PHE A 75 14.88 -14.43 -2.77
C PHE A 75 16.19 -14.42 -3.57
N LEU A 76 16.63 -15.58 -4.04
CA LEU A 76 17.93 -15.74 -4.67
C LEU A 76 17.90 -15.32 -6.14
N GLU A 77 16.77 -15.54 -6.83
CA GLU A 77 16.58 -15.15 -8.23
C GLU A 77 16.02 -13.72 -8.41
N GLY A 78 15.48 -13.11 -7.36
CA GLY A 78 15.03 -11.72 -7.42
C GLY A 78 13.86 -11.39 -6.50
N PHE A 79 13.13 -10.35 -6.88
CA PHE A 79 12.05 -9.78 -6.08
C PHE A 79 10.69 -10.38 -6.45
N TYR A 80 9.85 -10.53 -5.45
CA TYR A 80 8.45 -10.91 -5.58
C TYR A 80 7.59 -9.86 -4.91
N ILE A 81 6.44 -9.55 -5.52
CA ILE A 81 5.40 -8.74 -4.90
C ILE A 81 4.35 -9.65 -4.27
N VAL A 82 3.96 -9.34 -3.04
CA VAL A 82 2.90 -10.05 -2.30
C VAL A 82 1.66 -9.17 -2.29
N LEU A 83 0.56 -9.69 -2.82
CA LEU A 83 -0.69 -8.97 -3.06
C LEU A 83 -1.84 -9.63 -2.33
N ILE A 84 -2.75 -8.82 -1.78
CA ILE A 84 -4.02 -9.29 -1.22
C ILE A 84 -5.01 -9.45 -2.37
N THR A 85 -5.44 -10.68 -2.67
CA THR A 85 -6.36 -10.97 -3.80
C THR A 85 -7.79 -11.18 -3.35
N LYS A 86 -8.00 -11.59 -2.10
CA LYS A 86 -9.34 -11.65 -1.47
C LYS A 86 -9.29 -11.10 -0.06
N ARG A 87 -10.40 -10.48 0.33
CA ARG A 87 -10.61 -9.95 1.67
C ARG A 87 -12.08 -10.07 2.05
N ARG A 88 -12.35 -10.13 3.36
CA ARG A 88 -13.69 -10.10 3.93
C ARG A 88 -13.80 -9.05 5.01
N LYS A 89 -14.87 -8.24 4.99
CA LYS A 89 -15.16 -7.30 6.07
C LYS A 89 -15.55 -8.09 7.32
N MET A 90 -14.85 -7.85 8.42
CA MET A 90 -15.06 -8.55 9.70
C MET A 90 -15.73 -7.66 10.74
N ALA A 91 -15.42 -6.36 10.74
CA ALA A 91 -15.94 -5.43 11.71
C ALA A 91 -16.00 -4.00 11.14
N ASP A 92 -16.70 -3.13 11.88
CA ASP A 92 -16.73 -1.68 11.70
C ASP A 92 -16.52 -1.04 13.07
N ILE A 93 -15.52 -0.16 13.19
CA ILE A 93 -15.22 0.54 14.44
C ILE A 93 -15.16 2.03 14.12
N GLY A 94 -16.11 2.81 14.64
CA GLY A 94 -16.13 4.27 14.44
C GLY A 94 -16.14 4.70 12.98
N GLY A 95 -16.76 3.93 12.07
CA GLY A 95 -16.78 4.19 10.63
C GLY A 95 -15.58 3.59 9.86
N HIS A 96 -14.60 3.02 10.58
CA HIS A 96 -13.46 2.34 9.98
C HIS A 96 -13.77 0.86 9.77
N SER A 97 -13.73 0.42 8.51
CA SER A 97 -13.98 -0.97 8.15
C SER A 97 -12.72 -1.82 8.31
N ILE A 98 -12.81 -2.88 9.11
CA ILE A 98 -11.72 -3.85 9.30
C ILE A 98 -11.94 -5.05 8.39
N TYR A 99 -10.91 -5.40 7.64
CA TYR A 99 -10.91 -6.49 6.69
C TYR A 99 -9.93 -7.58 7.10
N LYS A 100 -10.36 -8.83 6.99
CA LYS A 100 -9.49 -10.00 7.05
C LYS A 100 -8.97 -10.33 5.66
N ILE A 101 -7.69 -10.65 5.55
CA ILE A 101 -7.11 -11.22 4.32
C ILE A 101 -7.63 -12.65 4.16
N GLU A 102 -8.23 -12.96 3.02
CA GLU A 102 -8.70 -14.33 2.73
C GLU A 102 -7.81 -15.05 1.72
N ASP A 103 -7.11 -14.30 0.87
CA ASP A 103 -6.25 -14.89 -0.16
C ASP A 103 -5.15 -13.90 -0.55
N THR A 104 -3.98 -14.45 -0.87
CA THR A 104 -2.84 -13.66 -1.34
C THR A 104 -2.22 -14.28 -2.58
N SER A 105 -1.58 -13.45 -3.40
CA SER A 105 -0.83 -13.90 -4.57
C SER A 105 0.58 -13.34 -4.50
N MET A 106 1.56 -14.19 -4.80
CA MET A 106 2.95 -13.79 -4.91
C MET A 106 3.38 -13.85 -6.38
N ILE A 107 3.83 -12.72 -6.92
CA ILE A 107 4.20 -12.59 -8.34
C ILE A 107 5.67 -12.22 -8.45
N TYR A 108 6.43 -12.97 -9.25
CA TYR A 108 7.83 -12.67 -9.53
C TYR A 108 7.96 -11.40 -10.38
N ILE A 109 8.93 -10.56 -10.04
CA ILE A 109 9.29 -9.35 -10.78
C ILE A 109 10.58 -9.68 -11.55
N PRO A 110 10.48 -10.09 -12.83
CA PRO A 110 11.66 -10.51 -13.58
C PRO A 110 12.56 -9.34 -13.93
N ASN A 111 13.87 -9.55 -13.83
CA ASN A 111 14.89 -8.73 -14.49
C ASN A 111 15.51 -9.57 -15.63
N ASP A 112 15.15 -9.25 -16.87
CA ASP A 112 15.56 -10.04 -18.04
C ASP A 112 17.07 -9.92 -18.34
N SER A 113 17.75 -8.90 -17.83
CA SER A 113 19.19 -8.66 -18.06
C SER A 113 20.10 -9.54 -17.20
N VAL A 114 19.61 -10.02 -16.04
CA VAL A 114 20.43 -10.71 -15.03
C VAL A 114 19.71 -11.95 -14.47
N ARG A 115 18.94 -12.67 -15.31
CA ARG A 115 18.21 -13.86 -14.86
C ARG A 115 19.17 -14.99 -14.50
N VAL A 116 19.55 -15.05 -13.22
CA VAL A 116 20.35 -16.11 -12.63
C VAL A 116 19.41 -17.13 -12.02
N THR A 117 19.43 -18.37 -12.52
CA THR A 117 18.66 -19.47 -11.93
C THR A 117 19.40 -20.01 -10.70
N HIS A 118 18.69 -20.23 -9.59
CA HIS A 118 19.25 -20.77 -8.36
C HIS A 118 18.49 -22.03 -7.92
N PRO A 119 19.17 -23.16 -7.67
CA PRO A 119 18.49 -24.43 -7.35
C PRO A 119 17.61 -24.37 -6.09
N ASP A 120 17.99 -23.54 -5.10
CA ASP A 120 17.22 -23.36 -3.86
C ASP A 120 16.06 -22.35 -3.95
N GLU A 121 15.86 -21.64 -5.06
CA GLU A 121 14.82 -20.59 -5.16
C GLU A 121 13.42 -21.12 -4.79
N ALA A 122 13.03 -22.22 -5.43
CA ALA A 122 11.72 -22.85 -5.19
C ALA A 122 11.55 -23.31 -3.73
N ARG A 123 12.64 -23.64 -3.06
CA ARG A 123 12.64 -24.01 -1.64
C ARG A 123 12.36 -22.79 -0.76
N TYR A 124 13.03 -21.67 -0.98
CA TYR A 124 12.79 -20.43 -0.23
C TYR A 124 11.38 -19.88 -0.45
N VAL A 125 10.91 -19.88 -1.70
CA VAL A 125 9.53 -19.53 -2.05
C VAL A 125 8.53 -20.37 -1.28
N ARG A 126 8.72 -21.71 -1.25
CA ARG A 126 7.83 -22.61 -0.51
C ARG A 126 7.86 -22.37 1.00
N ILE A 127 9.04 -22.15 1.58
CA ILE A 127 9.17 -21.85 3.02
C ILE A 127 8.40 -20.57 3.36
N PHE A 128 8.53 -19.52 2.54
CA PHE A 128 7.79 -18.28 2.74
C PHE A 128 6.27 -18.48 2.61
N GLN A 129 5.83 -19.26 1.62
CA GLN A 129 4.41 -19.59 1.41
C GLN A 129 3.79 -20.43 2.52
N ASN A 130 4.59 -21.09 3.37
CA ASN A 130 4.08 -21.77 4.56
C ASN A 130 3.55 -20.78 5.61
N VAL A 131 3.95 -19.50 5.56
CA VAL A 131 3.36 -18.45 6.39
C VAL A 131 1.97 -18.14 5.84
N ASP A 132 0.95 -18.60 6.54
CA ASP A 132 -0.43 -18.40 6.12
C ASP A 132 -0.91 -16.97 6.40
N LEU A 133 -0.76 -16.11 5.39
CA LEU A 133 -1.27 -14.75 5.41
C LEU A 133 -2.81 -14.65 5.44
N SER A 134 -3.54 -15.74 5.16
CA SER A 134 -5.01 -15.76 5.19
C SER A 134 -5.60 -16.13 6.55
N SER A 135 -4.79 -16.68 7.45
CA SER A 135 -5.28 -17.16 8.74
C SER A 135 -5.75 -16.03 9.66
N ASN A 136 -4.88 -15.06 9.98
CA ASN A 136 -5.12 -14.08 11.04
C ASN A 136 -4.59 -12.67 10.73
N PHE A 137 -4.46 -12.31 9.46
CA PHE A 137 -4.04 -10.96 9.09
C PHE A 137 -5.25 -10.07 8.81
N TYR A 138 -5.22 -8.89 9.42
CA TYR A 138 -6.27 -7.90 9.34
C TYR A 138 -5.67 -6.55 8.94
N PHE A 139 -6.44 -5.76 8.22
CA PHE A 139 -6.07 -4.40 7.86
C PHE A 139 -7.31 -3.52 7.75
N SER A 140 -7.11 -2.21 7.87
CA SER A 140 -8.09 -1.19 7.50
C SER A 140 -7.38 -0.20 6.58
N TYR A 141 -8.12 0.35 5.62
CA TYR A 141 -7.58 1.40 4.74
C TYR A 141 -7.58 2.77 5.40
N SER A 142 -8.31 2.96 6.50
CA SER A 142 -8.51 4.28 7.10
C SER A 142 -8.17 4.31 8.60
N TYR A 143 -7.64 3.21 9.13
CA TYR A 143 -7.32 3.09 10.54
C TYR A 143 -6.12 2.19 10.75
N ASP A 144 -5.16 2.66 11.54
CA ASP A 144 -3.97 1.88 11.87
C ASP A 144 -4.28 0.86 12.99
N LEU A 145 -4.39 -0.41 12.60
CA LEU A 145 -4.63 -1.53 13.52
C LEU A 145 -3.37 -2.02 14.24
N SER A 146 -2.18 -1.55 13.87
CA SER A 146 -0.93 -1.93 14.54
C SER A 146 -0.80 -1.27 15.92
N HIS A 147 -1.56 -0.21 16.17
CA HIS A 147 -1.58 0.55 17.40
C HIS A 147 -2.90 0.37 18.18
N SER A 148 -2.82 0.54 19.50
CA SER A 148 -4.01 0.58 20.34
C SER A 148 -4.82 1.85 20.09
N LEU A 149 -6.12 1.82 20.42
CA LEU A 149 -6.98 3.01 20.33
C LEU A 149 -6.39 4.18 21.12
N GLN A 150 -5.90 3.93 22.33
CA GLN A 150 -5.28 4.97 23.16
C GLN A 150 -4.11 5.64 22.44
N TYR A 151 -3.25 4.88 21.76
CA TYR A 151 -2.13 5.44 21.00
C TYR A 151 -2.61 6.25 19.79
N ASN A 152 -3.58 5.75 19.04
CA ASN A 152 -4.11 6.49 17.88
C ASN A 152 -4.79 7.81 18.31
N LEU A 153 -5.38 7.86 19.50
CA LEU A 153 -5.96 9.10 20.05
C LEU A 153 -4.89 10.13 20.49
N THR A 154 -3.70 9.71 20.93
CA THR A 154 -2.64 10.68 21.29
C THR A 154 -2.02 11.35 20.06
N LEU A 155 -1.98 10.66 18.91
CA LEU A 155 -1.59 11.28 17.64
C LEU A 155 -2.59 12.34 17.18
N LEU A 156 -3.88 12.17 17.48
CA LEU A 156 -4.91 13.18 17.23
C LEU A 156 -4.85 14.37 18.22
N GLN A 157 -4.20 14.21 19.38
CA GLN A 157 -4.02 15.29 20.36
C GLN A 157 -2.85 16.22 20.00
N ARG A 158 -1.81 15.72 19.32
CA ARG A 158 -0.67 16.55 18.88
C ARG A 158 -1.05 17.75 18.00
N PRO A 159 -1.99 17.66 17.03
CA PRO A 159 -2.41 18.83 16.27
C PRO A 159 -3.05 19.93 17.13
N TYR A 160 -3.66 19.59 18.27
CA TYR A 160 -4.32 20.59 19.12
C TYR A 160 -3.33 21.38 19.98
N GLU A 161 -2.29 20.74 20.52
CA GLU A 161 -1.31 21.46 21.33
C GLU A 161 -0.40 22.35 20.48
N LEU A 162 -0.02 21.94 19.26
CA LEU A 162 0.84 22.74 18.39
C LEU A 162 0.15 23.99 17.81
N TRP A 163 -1.18 23.97 17.65
CA TRP A 163 -1.95 25.17 17.27
C TRP A 163 -2.31 26.07 18.45
N SER A 164 -2.33 25.54 19.68
CA SER A 164 -2.58 26.36 20.87
C SER A 164 -1.30 26.96 21.47
N SER A 165 -0.11 26.47 21.10
CA SER A 165 1.18 26.94 21.63
C SER A 165 2.03 27.74 20.65
N ALA A 166 1.47 28.17 19.51
CA ALA A 166 2.19 29.01 18.55
C ALA A 166 2.25 30.47 19.03
N ASP A 167 3.20 30.78 19.92
CA ASP A 167 3.76 32.12 20.04
C ASP A 167 4.60 32.44 18.78
N PRO A 168 4.52 33.67 18.22
CA PRO A 168 5.17 34.00 16.96
C PRO A 168 6.59 34.51 17.19
N ALA A 169 7.53 33.64 17.62
CA ALA A 169 8.97 33.94 17.54
C ALA A 169 9.80 32.72 17.99
N ALA A 170 10.42 32.00 17.05
CA ALA A 170 11.82 31.53 17.11
C ALA A 170 12.07 30.41 16.06
N GLU A 171 12.79 30.82 15.02
CA GLU A 171 13.84 30.17 14.23
C GLU A 171 13.95 28.63 14.10
N GLU A 172 14.24 28.25 12.85
CA GLU A 172 14.55 26.93 12.31
C GLU A 172 15.66 26.20 13.07
N GLU A 173 15.43 24.93 13.44
CA GLU A 173 16.48 23.92 13.33
C GLU A 173 15.87 22.58 12.88
N VAL A 174 16.42 22.08 11.78
CA VAL A 174 16.04 20.83 11.12
C VAL A 174 16.78 19.68 11.79
N HIS A 175 16.05 18.77 12.43
CA HIS A 175 16.56 17.42 12.69
C HIS A 175 15.53 16.35 12.33
N ALA A 176 15.89 15.60 11.30
CA ALA A 176 15.16 14.47 10.76
C ALA A 176 15.23 13.27 11.71
N GLN A 177 14.09 12.70 12.08
CA GLN A 177 14.05 11.34 12.61
C GLN A 177 12.78 10.60 12.15
N SER A 178 13.01 9.66 11.24
CA SER A 178 12.22 8.49 10.84
C SER A 178 10.69 8.59 10.95
N LYS A 179 10.05 9.10 9.88
CA LYS A 179 8.75 8.56 9.48
C LYS A 179 8.99 7.16 8.91
N GLN A 180 8.47 6.14 9.58
CA GLN A 180 8.12 4.92 8.88
C GLN A 180 6.91 5.30 8.03
N ASP A 181 7.16 5.62 6.76
CA ASP A 181 6.12 5.94 5.79
C ASP A 181 5.23 4.71 5.63
N SER A 182 4.06 4.73 6.28
CA SER A 182 2.94 3.87 5.91
C SER A 182 2.62 4.18 4.46
N PHE A 183 2.76 3.19 3.58
CA PHE A 183 2.53 3.37 2.16
C PHE A 183 1.02 3.27 1.87
N ASP A 184 0.23 4.19 2.41
CA ASP A 184 -1.14 4.39 1.97
C ASP A 184 -1.21 5.54 0.95
N ILE A 185 -1.70 5.19 -0.23
CA ILE A 185 -1.68 6.03 -1.43
C ILE A 185 -2.76 7.14 -1.32
N PHE A 186 -3.70 7.04 -0.37
CA PHE A 186 -4.77 8.01 -0.16
C PHE A 186 -4.89 8.50 1.30
N GLU A 187 -3.79 8.58 2.06
CA GLU A 187 -3.79 9.01 3.48
C GLU A 187 -4.59 10.31 3.74
N ASP A 188 -4.59 11.26 2.81
CA ASP A 188 -5.27 12.57 2.95
C ASP A 188 -6.82 12.51 2.85
N GLU A 189 -7.43 11.36 2.54
CA GLU A 189 -8.90 11.21 2.42
C GLU A 189 -9.58 10.72 3.71
N GLY A 190 -8.81 10.49 4.79
CA GLY A 190 -9.40 10.29 6.11
C GLY A 190 -10.13 11.56 6.54
N LEU A 191 -11.46 11.59 6.43
CA LEU A 191 -12.26 12.64 7.06
C LEU A 191 -11.82 12.76 8.53
N PRO A 192 -11.65 13.97 9.09
CA PRO A 192 -11.49 14.11 10.52
C PRO A 192 -12.77 13.59 11.17
N THR A 193 -12.74 12.35 11.67
CA THR A 193 -13.84 11.79 12.43
C THR A 193 -14.06 12.72 13.61
N GLN A 194 -15.25 13.29 13.72
CA GLN A 194 -15.64 14.05 14.91
C GLN A 194 -15.66 13.05 16.08
N VAL A 195 -14.57 13.02 16.84
CA VAL A 195 -14.43 12.16 18.02
C VAL A 195 -15.39 12.67 19.07
N VAL A 196 -16.54 12.00 19.22
CA VAL A 196 -17.43 12.21 20.36
C VAL A 196 -16.73 11.61 21.58
N TYR A 197 -16.10 12.47 22.38
CA TYR A 197 -15.54 12.10 23.68
C TYR A 197 -16.68 11.91 24.70
N SER A 198 -17.29 10.72 24.74
CA SER A 198 -18.10 10.32 25.89
C SER A 198 -18.34 8.81 25.95
N LEU A 199 -17.35 8.08 26.43
CA LEU A 199 -17.61 6.88 27.23
C LEU A 199 -17.38 7.27 28.69
N GLN A 200 -18.41 7.82 29.33
CA GLN A 200 -18.46 7.89 30.78
C GLN A 200 -18.71 6.48 31.30
N ASN A 201 -17.67 5.82 31.80
CA ASN A 201 -17.82 4.63 32.61
C ASN A 201 -18.21 5.05 34.02
N GLU A 202 -19.49 4.94 34.36
CA GLU A 202 -19.92 4.85 35.76
C GLU A 202 -19.46 3.49 36.31
N PRO A 203 -18.63 3.44 37.37
CA PRO A 203 -18.24 2.17 37.96
C PRO A 203 -19.45 1.53 38.65
N TYR A 204 -19.71 0.27 38.34
CA TYR A 204 -20.67 -0.55 39.08
C TYR A 204 -20.23 -0.68 40.55
N TYR A 205 -20.87 0.07 41.44
CA TYR A 205 -20.78 -0.19 42.89
C TYR A 205 -21.61 -1.45 43.21
N LYS A 206 -20.97 -2.40 43.90
CA LYS A 206 -21.65 -3.52 44.56
C LYS A 206 -22.17 -3.10 45.93
#